data_AF-A0AAV2G8K7-F1
#
_entry.id   AF-A0AAV2G8K7-F1
#
_cell.length_a   1.000
_cell.length_b   1.000
_cell.length_c   1.000
_cell.angle_alpha   90.00
_cell.angle_beta   90.00
_cell.angle_gamma   90.00
#
_symmetry.space_group_name_H-M   'P 1'
#
loop_
_entity.id
_entity.type
_entity.pdbx_description
1 polymer ?
#
loop_
_entity_poly.entity_id
_entity_poly.type
_entity_poly.pdbx_seq_one_letter_code
_entity_poly.pdbx_strand_id
1 'polypeptide(L)'
;MSCFLLPLALCRLLDRHLARFWWGVNQGERRIHWVSWKSLCLSKHEGSLGFRRFEEFNQALLAKVAWRIWKEPNSLLARVFKGKYFPNSSILVAKAGSLPSWGWRGVLHGRDLLVQGLRWQVGSGESIDVLTDNWVPTLHPSPPTPRPGIVRVEGSVASLICPNQGVWRVDCLRQIFEEDTVRAIVAIPLPISSVPDRMVWNGEQSGRYTVKSGYHLAVELRRYKELRVKAKVQVWDRSLWKTVWGAPVPPKLRYFIWQMVRVVLPTGEALSSRGVGGLEPCPVCGEEGESLEHLFFRCRVAVELWEGAELLAIRDRFPLCNVGIFWRRLLEWRELDQGVMMHIVALFWRIWKARNWVVFELTQYIVPLLLSQFRLQVAEWDGILTGRGVSHYSGVSGARGRQDVPMGEFVMFVDGATSPGSHGAGGWALQDPTGMVVAASAALYVGIWEPALVELLAFPDALRWCLAFGFQSMVFAGDAQVVVGKIRDGEVDDVHGGMLLEEIRSMRDLFQEFRVIFVGRESNRVAHLVARKALSLSPSLVGFNFVSWLFSAM
;
A
#
# COMPACT_ATOMS: atom_id res chain seq x y z
N MET A 1 2.87 18.45 22.38
CA MET A 1 3.76 17.26 22.33
C MET A 1 5.24 17.59 22.48
N SER A 2 5.75 18.76 22.05
CA SER A 2 7.19 19.07 22.14
C SER A 2 7.62 19.78 23.43
N CYS A 3 6.70 20.39 24.16
CA CYS A 3 7.01 21.21 25.34
C CYS A 3 6.77 20.50 26.68
N PHE A 4 5.98 19.43 26.69
CA PHE A 4 5.56 18.73 27.89
C PHE A 4 5.73 17.23 27.74
N LEU A 5 6.11 16.58 28.84
CA LEU A 5 6.03 15.13 28.98
C LEU A 5 4.55 14.75 29.06
N LEU A 6 4.08 14.02 28.07
CA LEU A 6 2.69 13.56 28.06
C LEU A 6 2.51 12.41 29.05
N PRO A 7 1.40 12.40 29.81
CA PRO A 7 1.07 11.23 30.63
C PRO A 7 0.99 9.98 29.77
N LEU A 8 1.54 8.87 30.26
CA LEU A 8 1.56 7.60 29.53
C LEU A 8 0.15 7.11 29.17
N ALA A 9 -0.84 7.37 30.05
CA ALA A 9 -2.24 7.06 29.79
C ALA A 9 -2.77 7.80 28.55
N LEU A 10 -2.40 9.08 28.38
CA LEU A 10 -2.78 9.88 27.21
C LEU A 10 -2.10 9.36 25.94
N CYS A 11 -0.80 9.04 25.98
CA CYS A 11 -0.10 8.44 24.83
C CYS A 11 -0.77 7.14 24.38
N ARG A 12 -1.12 6.25 25.33
CA ARG A 12 -1.83 5.00 25.04
C ARG A 12 -3.25 5.22 24.51
N LEU A 13 -3.94 6.26 24.99
CA LEU A 13 -5.25 6.64 24.48
C LEU A 13 -5.15 7.10 23.01
N LEU A 14 -4.18 7.94 22.68
CA LEU A 14 -3.92 8.41 21.31
C LEU A 14 -3.53 7.25 20.38
N ASP A 15 -2.62 6.37 20.81
CA ASP A 15 -2.24 5.16 20.07
C ASP A 15 -3.49 4.29 19.77
N ARG A 16 -4.41 4.16 20.74
CA ARG A 16 -5.66 3.40 20.57
C ARG A 16 -6.60 4.07 19.57
N HIS A 17 -6.72 5.39 19.60
CA HIS A 17 -7.54 6.12 18.62
C HIS A 17 -6.98 5.97 17.20
N LEU A 18 -5.66 6.11 17.02
CA LEU A 18 -5.03 5.87 15.72
C LEU A 18 -5.19 4.43 15.25
N ALA A 19 -5.05 3.44 16.14
CA ALA A 19 -5.27 2.06 15.79
C ALA A 19 -6.71 1.80 15.35
N ARG A 20 -7.70 2.40 16.04
CA ARG A 20 -9.12 2.29 15.66
C ARG A 20 -9.42 3.00 14.35
N PHE A 21 -8.86 4.18 14.13
CA PHE A 21 -9.00 4.91 12.87
C PHE A 21 -8.37 4.14 11.71
N TRP A 22 -7.18 3.58 11.90
CA TRP A 22 -6.48 2.84 10.84
C TRP A 22 -7.21 1.57 10.41
N TRP A 23 -7.79 0.84 11.36
CA TRP A 23 -8.53 -0.40 11.08
C TRP A 23 -10.04 -0.18 10.92
N GLY A 24 -10.51 1.07 10.93
CA GLY A 24 -11.93 1.43 10.91
C GLY A 24 -12.25 2.38 9.76
N VAL A 25 -13.50 2.33 9.28
CA VAL A 25 -14.01 3.23 8.23
C VAL A 25 -15.25 4.00 8.72
N ASN A 26 -16.08 3.40 9.59
CA ASN A 26 -17.30 4.02 10.16
C ASN A 26 -17.30 4.02 11.69
N GLN A 27 -17.90 5.06 12.30
CA GLN A 27 -17.99 5.18 13.75
C GLN A 27 -18.96 4.15 14.34
N GLY A 28 -18.54 3.40 15.36
CA GLY A 28 -19.41 2.61 16.23
C GLY A 28 -19.28 1.09 16.15
N GLU A 29 -18.69 0.53 15.09
CA GLU A 29 -18.60 -0.93 14.93
C GLU A 29 -17.28 -1.51 15.45
N ARG A 30 -17.37 -2.67 16.11
CA ARG A 30 -16.21 -3.44 16.57
C ARG A 30 -15.57 -4.12 15.35
N ARG A 31 -14.31 -3.76 15.02
CA ARG A 31 -13.61 -4.29 13.85
C ARG A 31 -12.32 -5.05 14.22
N ILE A 32 -11.89 -5.91 13.31
CA ILE A 32 -10.72 -6.78 13.49
C ILE A 32 -9.44 -5.95 13.33
N HIS A 33 -8.65 -5.90 14.40
CA HIS A 33 -7.27 -5.46 14.32
C HIS A 33 -6.40 -6.59 13.77
N TRP A 34 -6.14 -6.57 12.46
CA TRP A 34 -5.37 -7.63 11.80
C TRP A 34 -3.93 -7.69 12.29
N VAL A 35 -3.30 -6.51 12.46
CA VAL A 35 -1.95 -6.37 13.02
C VAL A 35 -1.99 -5.46 14.25
N SER A 36 -1.28 -5.85 15.30
CA SER A 36 -1.18 -5.05 16.53
C SER A 36 -0.54 -3.68 16.26
N TRP A 37 -0.98 -2.66 16.99
CA TRP A 37 -0.41 -1.31 16.88
C TRP A 37 1.10 -1.29 17.10
N LYS A 38 1.57 -2.08 18.08
CA LYS A 38 3.00 -2.26 18.35
C LYS A 38 3.74 -2.76 17.11
N SER A 39 3.18 -3.74 16.39
CA SER A 39 3.78 -4.25 15.16
C SER A 39 3.73 -3.20 14.05
N LEU A 40 2.61 -2.47 13.87
CA LEU A 40 2.45 -1.38 12.88
C LEU A 40 3.47 -0.23 13.04
N CYS A 41 3.96 -0.04 14.26
CA CYS A 41 4.94 1.00 14.58
C CYS A 41 6.40 0.63 14.28
N LEU A 42 6.67 -0.63 13.93
CA LEU A 42 8.00 -1.04 13.46
C LEU A 42 8.34 -0.34 12.15
N SER A 43 9.62 -0.27 11.80
CA SER A 43 10.04 0.40 10.57
C SER A 43 9.54 -0.34 9.33
N LYS A 44 9.47 0.38 8.19
CA LYS A 44 9.18 -0.24 6.88
C LYS A 44 10.20 -1.31 6.50
N HIS A 45 11.47 -1.11 6.86
CA HIS A 45 12.55 -2.09 6.66
C HIS A 45 12.35 -3.38 7.48
N GLU A 46 11.56 -3.32 8.55
CA GLU A 46 11.19 -4.47 9.37
C GLU A 46 9.82 -5.06 9.00
N GLY A 47 9.25 -4.62 7.88
CA GLY A 47 8.02 -5.18 7.36
C GLY A 47 6.75 -4.63 7.95
N SER A 48 6.80 -3.37 8.34
CA SER A 48 5.66 -2.69 8.93
C SER A 48 5.39 -1.33 8.28
N LEU A 49 4.50 -0.52 8.86
CA LEU A 49 4.04 0.73 8.25
C LEU A 49 4.84 1.96 8.71
N GLY A 50 5.66 1.82 9.76
CA GLY A 50 6.47 2.93 10.28
C GLY A 50 5.65 3.95 11.08
N PHE A 51 4.51 3.54 11.65
CA PHE A 51 3.74 4.41 12.53
C PHE A 51 4.53 4.79 13.77
N ARG A 52 4.22 5.97 14.30
CA ARG A 52 4.92 6.49 15.47
C ARG A 52 4.10 6.26 16.70
N ARG A 53 4.74 5.64 17.69
CA ARG A 53 4.19 5.56 19.04
C ARG A 53 4.37 6.89 19.74
N PHE A 54 3.31 7.35 20.39
CA PHE A 54 3.31 8.68 21.01
C PHE A 54 4.30 8.83 22.16
N GLU A 55 4.56 7.76 22.91
CA GLU A 55 5.50 7.76 24.04
C GLU A 55 6.93 8.10 23.59
N GLU A 56 7.50 7.30 22.69
CA GLU A 56 8.85 7.49 22.14
C GLU A 56 8.94 8.76 21.30
N PHE A 57 7.86 9.10 20.58
CA PHE A 57 7.84 10.31 19.78
C PHE A 57 7.82 11.57 20.65
N ASN A 58 7.09 11.57 21.76
CA ASN A 58 7.14 12.64 22.75
C ASN A 58 8.54 12.77 23.37
N GLN A 59 9.18 11.66 23.74
CA GLN A 59 10.54 11.69 24.28
C GLN A 59 11.55 12.25 23.27
N ALA A 60 11.46 11.85 22.00
CA ALA A 60 12.33 12.38 20.94
C ALA A 60 12.12 13.89 20.68
N LEU A 61 10.86 14.36 20.75
CA LEU A 61 10.59 15.79 20.66
C LEU A 61 11.19 16.57 21.84
N LEU A 62 11.10 16.04 23.06
CA LEU A 62 11.69 16.64 24.25
C LEU A 62 13.22 16.63 24.21
N ALA A 63 13.82 15.57 23.66
CA ALA A 63 15.26 15.48 23.42
C ALA A 63 15.73 16.55 22.43
N LYS A 64 14.92 16.95 21.44
CA LYS A 64 15.23 18.10 20.58
C LYS A 64 15.29 19.41 21.35
N VAL A 65 14.43 19.59 22.36
CA VAL A 65 14.47 20.76 23.24
C VAL A 65 15.75 20.75 24.08
N ALA A 66 16.09 19.61 24.69
CA ALA A 66 17.34 19.46 25.44
C ALA A 66 18.58 19.73 24.55
N TRP A 67 18.57 19.25 23.31
CA TRP A 67 19.62 19.52 22.33
C TRP A 67 19.78 21.01 22.03
N ARG A 68 18.68 21.74 21.83
CA ARG A 68 18.71 23.20 21.60
C ARG A 68 19.25 23.94 22.82
N ILE A 69 18.78 23.60 24.02
CA ILE A 69 19.30 24.18 25.28
C ILE A 69 20.82 23.97 25.39
N TRP A 70 21.31 22.81 24.97
CA TRP A 70 22.74 22.48 25.03
C TRP A 70 23.58 23.17 23.95
N LYS A 71 23.14 23.18 22.69
CA LYS A 71 23.91 23.71 21.55
C LYS A 71 23.72 25.22 21.31
N GLU A 72 22.66 25.81 21.85
CA GLU A 72 22.33 27.24 21.69
C GLU A 72 22.21 27.91 23.08
N PRO A 73 23.30 27.98 23.86
CA PRO A 73 23.27 28.43 25.26
C PRO A 73 22.83 29.89 25.43
N ASN A 74 22.96 30.71 24.38
CA ASN A 74 22.56 32.11 24.38
C ASN A 74 21.07 32.32 24.05
N SER A 75 20.35 31.28 23.64
CA SER A 75 18.91 31.36 23.43
C SER A 75 18.19 31.72 24.74
N LEU A 76 17.08 32.46 24.65
CA LEU A 76 16.28 32.83 25.82
C LEU A 76 15.90 31.60 26.65
N LEU A 77 15.49 30.52 25.97
CA LEU A 77 15.14 29.26 26.61
C LEU A 77 16.32 28.68 27.40
N ALA A 78 17.51 28.59 26.81
CA ALA A 78 18.69 28.06 27.48
C ALA A 78 19.10 28.91 28.69
N ARG A 79 19.11 30.24 28.54
CA ARG A 79 19.46 31.18 29.61
C ARG A 79 18.51 31.07 30.82
N VAL A 80 17.20 31.03 30.56
CA VAL A 80 16.17 30.89 31.61
C VAL A 80 16.30 29.56 32.32
N PHE A 81 16.43 28.46 31.58
CA PHE A 81 16.55 27.12 32.17
C PHE A 81 17.86 26.93 32.93
N LYS A 82 18.98 27.44 32.40
CA LYS A 82 20.28 27.40 33.07
C LYS A 82 20.23 28.17 34.38
N GLY A 83 19.79 29.44 34.36
CA GLY A 83 19.73 30.26 35.57
C GLY A 83 18.84 29.66 36.66
N LYS A 84 17.72 29.03 36.28
CA LYS A 84 16.77 28.45 37.25
C LYS A 84 17.15 27.06 37.75
N TYR A 85 17.61 26.15 36.88
CA TYR A 85 17.70 24.72 37.21
C TYR A 85 19.11 24.15 37.23
N PHE A 86 20.07 24.75 36.54
CA PHE A 86 21.45 24.26 36.47
C PHE A 86 22.46 25.41 36.33
N PRO A 87 22.48 26.39 37.26
CA PRO A 87 23.26 27.62 37.09
C PRO A 87 24.76 27.34 36.96
N ASN A 88 25.26 26.37 37.73
CA ASN A 88 26.67 26.04 37.87
C ASN A 88 27.05 24.72 37.18
N SER A 89 26.20 24.17 36.31
CA SER A 89 26.48 22.89 35.63
C SER A 89 26.03 22.89 34.17
N SER A 90 26.21 21.76 33.49
CA SER A 90 25.68 21.51 32.15
C SER A 90 24.30 20.82 32.23
N ILE A 91 23.45 21.08 31.23
CA ILE A 91 22.18 20.37 31.04
C ILE A 91 22.37 18.86 30.98
N LEU A 92 23.51 18.38 30.46
CA LEU A 92 23.78 16.94 30.32
C LEU A 92 23.86 16.21 31.66
N VAL A 93 24.32 16.89 32.72
CA VAL A 93 24.46 16.32 34.08
C VAL A 93 23.47 16.90 35.09
N ALA A 94 22.58 17.79 34.64
CA ALA A 94 21.62 18.45 35.51
C ALA A 94 20.68 17.44 36.18
N LYS A 95 20.33 17.72 37.45
CA LYS A 95 19.39 16.92 38.25
C LYS A 95 18.02 17.61 38.29
N ALA A 96 17.00 16.88 38.73
CA ALA A 96 15.65 17.43 38.89
C ALA A 96 15.58 18.57 39.91
N GLY A 97 16.36 18.49 41.00
CA GLY A 97 16.24 19.40 42.14
C GLY A 97 15.00 19.07 42.99
N SER A 98 14.71 19.92 43.98
CA SER A 98 13.62 19.71 44.95
C SER A 98 12.23 20.05 44.40
N LEU A 99 12.12 21.11 43.57
CA LEU A 99 10.84 21.59 43.02
C LEU A 99 10.89 21.73 41.49
N PRO A 100 11.05 20.62 40.74
CA PRO A 100 11.09 20.66 39.28
C PRO A 100 9.73 21.00 38.70
N SER A 101 9.66 22.05 37.85
CA SER A 101 8.47 22.32 37.04
C SER A 101 8.19 21.19 36.05
N TRP A 102 6.95 21.08 35.59
CA TRP A 102 6.55 20.12 34.57
C TRP A 102 7.37 20.22 33.28
N GLY A 103 7.64 21.44 32.81
CA GLY A 103 8.50 21.67 31.64
C GLY A 103 9.93 21.17 31.87
N TRP A 104 10.48 21.38 33.07
CA TRP A 104 11.83 20.90 33.41
C TRP A 104 11.91 19.37 33.46
N ARG A 105 10.91 18.70 34.05
CA ARG A 105 10.83 17.23 34.01
C ARG A 105 10.79 16.70 32.58
N GLY A 106 10.05 17.37 31.68
CA GLY A 106 10.03 17.03 30.26
C GLY A 106 11.39 17.19 29.58
N VAL A 107 12.09 18.30 29.83
CA VAL A 107 13.44 18.52 29.31
C VAL A 107 14.41 17.45 29.82
N LEU A 108 14.36 17.09 31.10
CA LEU A 108 15.20 16.02 31.66
C LEU A 108 14.89 14.66 31.03
N HIS A 109 13.62 14.33 30.85
CA HIS A 109 13.21 13.08 30.20
C HIS A 109 13.72 12.96 28.76
N GLY A 110 13.71 14.07 28.00
CA GLY A 110 14.32 14.15 26.68
C GLY A 110 15.86 14.12 26.74
N ARG A 111 16.46 14.82 27.71
CA ARG A 111 17.92 14.82 27.93
C ARG A 111 18.44 13.42 28.18
N ASP A 112 17.73 12.60 28.94
CA ASP A 112 18.15 11.23 29.25
C ASP A 112 18.25 10.36 27.98
N LEU A 113 17.33 10.53 27.02
CA LEU A 113 17.42 9.92 25.69
C LEU A 113 18.58 10.52 24.89
N LEU A 114 18.77 11.84 24.96
CA LEU A 114 19.84 12.53 24.25
C LEU A 114 21.21 12.01 24.69
N VAL A 115 21.49 11.95 26.00
CA VAL A 115 22.76 11.47 26.56
C VAL A 115 23.05 10.05 26.11
N GLN A 116 22.05 9.17 26.08
CA GLN A 116 22.19 7.80 25.57
C GLN A 116 22.55 7.73 24.09
N GLY A 117 22.39 8.80 23.29
CA GLY A 117 22.79 8.81 21.87
C GLY A 117 23.93 9.76 21.55
N LEU A 118 24.53 10.41 22.56
CA LEU A 118 25.72 11.21 22.39
C LEU A 118 26.96 10.30 22.29
N ARG A 119 27.92 10.76 21.49
CA ARG A 119 29.23 10.16 21.32
C ARG A 119 30.29 11.26 21.34
N TRP A 120 31.43 11.00 21.95
CA TRP A 120 32.59 11.85 21.79
C TRP A 120 33.19 11.70 20.39
N GLN A 121 33.58 12.82 19.82
CA GLN A 121 34.45 12.88 18.66
C GLN A 121 35.83 13.26 19.17
N VAL A 122 36.78 12.34 18.98
CA VAL A 122 38.16 12.46 19.44
C VAL A 122 38.85 13.59 18.69
N GLY A 123 39.35 14.57 19.44
CA GLY A 123 40.32 15.56 19.01
C GLY A 123 41.63 15.30 19.73
N SER A 124 41.84 16.00 20.85
CA SER A 124 42.98 15.82 21.77
C SER A 124 42.95 14.50 22.54
N GLY A 125 41.76 13.96 22.83
CA GLY A 125 41.56 12.78 23.69
C GLY A 125 41.73 13.05 25.18
N GLU A 126 42.04 14.27 25.60
CA GLU A 126 42.28 14.66 27.00
C GLU A 126 41.01 14.60 27.85
N SER A 127 39.85 14.90 27.27
CA SER A 127 38.57 14.98 28.00
C SER A 127 37.75 13.68 27.96
N ILE A 128 38.30 12.60 27.41
CA ILE A 128 37.57 11.36 27.12
C ILE A 128 38.18 10.23 27.93
N ASP A 129 37.39 9.61 28.80
CA ASP A 129 37.80 8.40 29.50
C ASP A 129 37.78 7.18 28.58
N VAL A 130 38.78 6.31 28.69
CA VAL A 130 38.96 5.19 27.76
C VAL A 130 37.82 4.17 27.83
N LEU A 131 37.30 3.89 29.03
CA LEU A 131 36.36 2.77 29.27
C LEU A 131 34.93 3.21 29.60
N THR A 132 34.73 4.42 30.09
CA THR A 132 33.42 4.90 30.57
C THR A 132 32.72 5.81 29.58
N ASP A 133 33.46 6.45 28.67
CA ASP A 133 32.89 7.33 27.65
C ASP A 133 32.61 6.59 26.33
N ASN A 134 31.55 7.00 25.64
CA ASN A 134 31.22 6.50 24.32
C ASN A 134 31.95 7.31 23.24
N TRP A 135 33.05 6.80 22.69
CA TRP A 135 33.89 7.52 21.72
C TRP A 135 34.21 6.75 20.43
N VAL A 136 33.81 5.48 20.32
CA VAL A 136 34.07 4.62 19.14
C VAL A 136 32.86 4.59 18.18
N PRO A 137 32.98 4.98 16.90
CA PRO A 137 31.84 5.18 16.01
C PRO A 137 30.96 3.96 15.70
N THR A 138 31.51 2.76 15.74
CA THR A 138 30.84 1.52 15.34
C THR A 138 30.07 0.86 16.49
N LEU A 139 30.23 1.35 17.72
CA LEU A 139 29.60 0.78 18.91
C LEU A 139 28.26 1.48 19.19
N HIS A 140 27.18 0.69 19.16
CA HIS A 140 25.84 1.15 19.46
C HIS A 140 25.77 1.66 20.90
N PRO A 141 25.23 2.86 21.16
CA PRO A 141 25.87 3.90 21.95
C PRO A 141 26.30 3.42 23.35
N SER A 142 27.47 2.78 23.37
CA SER A 142 28.03 2.13 24.55
C SER A 142 29.53 2.37 24.52
N PRO A 143 30.17 2.54 25.68
CA PRO A 143 31.61 2.60 25.77
C PRO A 143 32.28 1.34 25.18
N PRO A 144 33.52 1.44 24.68
CA PRO A 144 34.23 0.30 24.15
C PRO A 144 34.44 -0.78 25.21
N THR A 145 34.16 -2.02 24.84
CA THR A 145 34.28 -3.16 25.76
C THR A 145 35.75 -3.61 25.81
N PRO A 146 36.41 -3.55 26.98
CA PRO A 146 37.78 -4.01 27.10
C PRO A 146 37.86 -5.54 27.07
N ARG A 147 39.08 -6.06 26.89
CA ARG A 147 39.37 -7.49 27.05
C ARG A 147 38.98 -7.98 28.45
N PRO A 148 38.57 -9.26 28.60
CA PRO A 148 38.26 -9.83 29.91
C PRO A 148 39.41 -9.64 30.91
N GLY A 149 39.09 -9.18 32.13
CA GLY A 149 40.06 -8.94 33.20
C GLY A 149 40.56 -7.49 33.31
N ILE A 150 40.31 -6.64 32.32
CA ILE A 150 40.65 -5.22 32.38
C ILE A 150 39.48 -4.44 32.96
N VAL A 151 39.66 -3.93 34.17
CA VAL A 151 38.62 -3.19 34.92
C VAL A 151 38.88 -1.69 34.94
N ARG A 152 40.14 -1.28 34.73
CA ARG A 152 40.57 0.12 34.73
C ARG A 152 41.71 0.32 33.76
N VAL A 153 41.70 1.45 33.07
CA VAL A 153 42.82 1.98 32.29
C VAL A 153 43.18 3.31 32.90
N GLU A 154 44.46 3.55 33.16
CA GLU A 154 44.93 4.84 33.66
C GLU A 154 45.06 5.84 32.51
N GLY A 155 44.53 7.04 32.71
CA GLY A 155 44.58 8.13 31.74
C GLY A 155 43.36 8.20 30.81
N SER A 156 43.38 9.20 29.94
CA SER A 156 42.34 9.48 28.95
C SER A 156 42.70 8.86 27.59
N VAL A 157 41.83 8.99 26.60
CA VAL A 157 42.10 8.57 25.22
C VAL A 157 43.38 9.19 24.65
N ALA A 158 43.81 10.36 25.15
CA ALA A 158 45.09 10.98 24.80
C ALA A 158 46.30 10.07 25.04
N SER A 159 46.26 9.19 26.06
CA SER A 159 47.36 8.25 26.35
C SER A 159 47.55 7.19 25.24
N LEU A 160 46.50 6.98 24.44
CA LEU A 160 46.46 6.05 23.31
C LEU A 160 46.86 6.70 21.99
N ILE A 161 47.17 8.00 22.00
CA ILE A 161 47.54 8.79 20.82
C ILE A 161 49.05 9.10 20.86
N CYS A 162 49.73 8.99 19.73
CA CYS A 162 51.10 9.44 19.58
C CYS A 162 51.15 10.97 19.55
N PRO A 163 51.89 11.63 20.48
CA PRO A 163 51.99 13.08 20.54
C PRO A 163 52.46 13.67 19.20
N ASN A 164 51.79 14.71 18.71
CA ASN A 164 52.14 15.47 17.50
C ASN A 164 52.23 14.66 16.19
N GLN A 165 51.78 13.40 16.18
CA GLN A 165 51.84 12.54 14.99
C GLN A 165 50.47 12.28 14.36
N GLY A 166 49.37 12.45 15.11
CA GLY A 166 48.03 12.13 14.62
C GLY A 166 47.84 10.64 14.33
N VAL A 167 48.54 9.77 15.09
CA VAL A 167 48.51 8.31 14.92
C VAL A 167 48.18 7.65 16.25
N TRP A 168 47.43 6.54 16.20
CA TRP A 168 47.10 5.73 17.36
C TRP A 168 48.29 4.84 17.78
N ARG A 169 48.46 4.67 19.10
CA ARG A 169 49.38 3.67 19.68
C ARG A 169 48.74 2.29 19.63
N VAL A 170 48.84 1.64 18.46
CA VAL A 170 48.16 0.37 18.17
C VAL A 170 48.52 -0.73 19.18
N ASP A 171 49.77 -0.79 19.64
CA ASP A 171 50.20 -1.81 20.61
C ASP A 171 49.51 -1.62 21.97
N CYS A 172 49.33 -0.38 22.43
CA CYS A 172 48.56 -0.08 23.64
C CYS A 172 47.07 -0.44 23.46
N LEU A 173 46.50 -0.17 22.28
CA LEU A 173 45.10 -0.53 21.98
C LEU A 173 44.89 -2.05 22.01
N ARG A 174 45.82 -2.84 21.47
CA ARG A 174 45.74 -4.31 21.46
C ARG A 174 45.80 -4.92 22.86
N GLN A 175 46.47 -4.26 23.80
CA GLN A 175 46.48 -4.67 25.20
C GLN A 175 45.12 -4.47 25.87
N ILE A 176 44.33 -3.48 25.44
CA ILE A 176 43.06 -3.09 26.09
C ILE A 176 41.84 -3.71 25.40
N PHE A 177 41.83 -3.80 24.07
CA PHE A 177 40.64 -4.13 23.28
C PHE A 177 40.87 -5.33 22.35
N GLU A 178 39.77 -6.01 21.99
CA GLU A 178 39.76 -7.04 20.95
C GLU A 178 39.97 -6.45 19.56
N GLU A 179 40.48 -7.26 18.62
CA GLU A 179 40.93 -6.79 17.29
C GLU A 179 39.84 -6.07 16.50
N ASP A 180 38.57 -6.46 16.63
CA ASP A 180 37.44 -5.77 16.00
C ASP A 180 37.28 -4.33 16.49
N THR A 181 37.46 -4.11 17.80
CA THR A 181 37.38 -2.78 18.42
C THR A 181 38.63 -1.96 18.10
N VAL A 182 39.81 -2.59 18.10
CA VAL A 182 41.06 -1.93 17.68
C VAL A 182 40.93 -1.42 16.24
N ARG A 183 40.44 -2.26 15.32
CA ARG A 183 40.19 -1.86 13.92
C ARG A 183 39.25 -0.67 13.81
N ALA A 184 38.18 -0.64 14.61
CA ALA A 184 37.26 0.48 14.63
C ALA A 184 37.88 1.77 15.20
N ILE A 185 38.72 1.66 16.24
CA ILE A 185 39.42 2.81 16.84
C ILE A 185 40.45 3.38 15.86
N VAL A 186 41.28 2.53 15.25
CA VAL A 186 42.33 2.96 14.30
C VAL A 186 41.72 3.65 13.08
N ALA A 187 40.49 3.29 12.69
CA ALA A 187 39.77 3.95 11.61
C ALA A 187 39.28 5.38 11.94
N ILE A 188 39.37 5.82 13.20
CA ILE A 188 39.03 7.19 13.59
C ILE A 188 40.17 8.13 13.14
N PRO A 189 39.89 9.11 12.24
CA PRO A 189 40.90 10.06 11.82
C PRO A 189 41.25 11.01 12.97
N LEU A 190 42.54 11.14 13.25
CA LEU A 190 43.06 12.06 14.27
C LEU A 190 43.57 13.35 13.62
N PRO A 191 43.25 14.53 14.17
CA PRO A 191 43.82 15.78 13.69
C PRO A 191 45.31 15.86 14.09
N ILE A 192 46.14 16.41 13.20
CA ILE A 192 47.55 16.69 13.48
C ILE A 192 47.69 17.90 14.43
N SER A 193 46.78 18.86 14.31
CA SER A 193 46.67 20.00 15.22
C SER A 193 45.86 19.63 16.46
N SER A 194 46.17 20.25 17.60
CA SER A 194 45.40 20.08 18.84
C SER A 194 44.02 20.74 18.67
N VAL A 195 43.01 19.92 18.43
CA VAL A 195 41.59 20.31 18.35
C VAL A 195 40.88 19.77 19.59
N PRO A 196 40.04 20.54 20.28
CA PRO A 196 39.37 20.07 21.48
C PRO A 196 38.37 18.94 21.17
N ASP A 197 38.24 18.03 22.12
CA ASP A 197 37.24 16.97 22.10
C ASP A 197 35.82 17.56 22.08
N ARG A 198 34.90 16.93 21.34
CA ARG A 198 33.51 17.41 21.27
C ARG A 198 32.49 16.29 21.27
N MET A 199 31.38 16.50 21.96
CA MET A 199 30.23 15.60 21.89
C MET A 199 29.35 15.89 20.67
N VAL A 200 29.02 14.84 19.94
CA VAL A 200 28.17 14.82 18.74
C VAL A 200 27.04 13.80 18.90
N TRP A 201 25.98 13.98 18.13
CA TRP A 201 24.90 12.99 18.04
C TRP A 201 25.32 11.81 17.16
N ASN A 202 25.21 10.58 17.67
CA ASN A 202 25.64 9.37 16.97
C ASN A 202 24.69 8.94 15.83
N GLY A 203 23.43 9.34 15.88
CA GLY A 203 22.38 8.84 15.00
C GLY A 203 22.28 9.47 13.61
N GLU A 204 23.14 10.44 13.27
CA GLU A 204 23.17 11.13 11.96
C GLU A 204 24.62 11.42 11.56
N GLN A 205 24.95 11.30 10.27
CA GLN A 205 26.31 11.59 9.75
C GLN A 205 26.77 13.02 10.03
N SER A 206 25.83 13.97 10.08
CA SER A 206 26.11 15.37 10.41
C SER A 206 26.51 15.61 11.87
N GLY A 207 26.37 14.61 12.75
CA GLY A 207 26.56 14.77 14.19
C GLY A 207 25.48 15.63 14.87
N ARG A 208 24.42 16.03 14.14
CA ARG A 208 23.33 16.87 14.65
C ARG A 208 22.11 16.02 15.00
N TYR A 209 21.49 16.31 16.13
CA TYR A 209 20.27 15.63 16.56
C TYR A 209 19.08 15.99 15.66
N THR A 210 18.37 14.96 15.18
CA THR A 210 17.05 15.08 14.53
C THR A 210 16.00 14.32 15.37
N VAL A 211 14.75 14.80 15.37
CA VAL A 211 13.66 14.07 16.06
C VAL A 211 13.49 12.66 15.48
N LYS A 212 13.75 12.49 14.18
CA LYS A 212 13.71 11.19 13.50
C LYS A 212 14.74 10.22 14.07
N SER A 213 16.02 10.59 14.08
CA SER A 213 17.09 9.73 14.62
C SER A 213 16.92 9.46 16.12
N GLY A 214 16.48 10.46 16.90
CA GLY A 214 16.16 10.25 18.32
C GLY A 214 14.98 9.32 18.56
N TYR A 215 13.94 9.37 17.73
CA TYR A 215 12.83 8.42 17.80
C TYR A 215 13.32 6.99 17.51
N HIS A 216 14.18 6.80 16.51
CA HIS A 216 14.77 5.49 16.22
C HIS A 216 15.53 4.93 17.42
N LEU A 217 16.38 5.74 18.07
CA LEU A 217 17.08 5.34 19.28
C LEU A 217 16.11 4.97 20.42
N ALA A 218 15.06 5.78 20.64
CA ALA A 218 14.08 5.50 21.70
C ALA A 218 13.35 4.16 21.50
N VAL A 219 12.94 3.87 20.26
CA VAL A 219 12.33 2.59 19.88
C VAL A 219 13.29 1.42 20.10
N GLU A 220 14.56 1.59 19.73
CA GLU A 220 15.57 0.56 19.90
C GLU A 220 15.90 0.26 21.36
N LEU A 221 16.09 1.30 22.18
CA LEU A 221 16.31 1.15 23.62
C LEU A 221 15.13 0.45 24.30
N ARG A 222 13.90 0.77 23.89
CA ARG A 222 12.71 0.05 24.34
C ARG A 222 12.76 -1.42 23.93
N ARG A 223 13.05 -1.70 22.65
CA ARG A 223 13.14 -3.07 22.13
C ARG A 223 14.18 -3.87 22.89
N TYR A 224 15.35 -3.30 23.19
CA TYR A 224 16.38 -3.92 24.01
C TYR A 224 15.87 -4.31 25.41
N LYS A 225 15.15 -3.39 26.07
CA LYS A 225 14.50 -3.66 27.37
C LYS A 225 13.45 -4.77 27.30
N GLU A 226 12.67 -4.83 26.22
CA GLU A 226 11.63 -5.83 26.02
C GLU A 226 12.19 -7.21 25.62
N LEU A 227 13.26 -7.26 24.83
CA LEU A 227 13.93 -8.50 24.39
C LEU A 227 14.68 -9.22 25.52
N ARG A 228 15.13 -8.48 26.55
CA ARG A 228 15.63 -9.07 27.81
C ARG A 228 14.60 -9.97 28.51
N VAL A 229 13.32 -9.90 28.12
CA VAL A 229 12.21 -10.63 28.75
C VAL A 229 11.65 -11.73 27.85
N LYS A 230 11.78 -11.68 26.51
CA LYS A 230 11.30 -12.74 25.60
C LYS A 230 12.12 -12.82 24.30
N ALA A 231 12.65 -14.02 24.01
CA ALA A 231 13.26 -14.35 22.72
C ALA A 231 12.21 -14.79 21.69
N LYS A 232 12.53 -14.55 20.41
CA LYS A 232 11.75 -14.85 19.17
C LYS A 232 10.72 -13.78 18.77
N VAL A 233 11.21 -12.65 18.28
CA VAL A 233 10.50 -11.91 17.23
C VAL A 233 10.98 -12.48 15.90
N GLN A 234 10.06 -12.96 15.07
CA GLN A 234 10.37 -13.38 13.71
C GLN A 234 10.82 -12.14 12.93
N VAL A 235 12.14 -11.95 12.80
CA VAL A 235 12.72 -10.87 12.02
C VAL A 235 12.60 -11.29 10.57
N TRP A 236 11.66 -10.68 9.87
CA TRP A 236 11.57 -10.80 8.41
C TRP A 236 12.81 -10.18 7.78
N ASP A 237 13.29 -10.74 6.67
CA ASP A 237 14.46 -10.23 5.98
C ASP A 237 14.23 -8.77 5.53
N ARG A 238 15.17 -7.88 5.85
CA ARG A 238 15.14 -6.47 5.46
C ARG A 238 15.18 -6.31 3.94
N SER A 239 15.81 -7.25 3.23
CA SER A 239 15.91 -7.25 1.77
C SER A 239 14.52 -7.34 1.12
N LEU A 240 13.68 -8.25 1.61
CA LEU A 240 12.30 -8.48 1.15
C LEU A 240 11.48 -7.19 1.17
N TRP A 241 11.49 -6.49 2.31
CA TRP A 241 10.69 -5.28 2.48
C TRP A 241 11.21 -4.10 1.67
N LYS A 242 12.52 -4.03 1.42
CA LYS A 242 13.08 -3.05 0.49
C LYS A 242 12.48 -3.25 -0.90
N THR A 243 12.34 -4.49 -1.36
CA THR A 243 11.75 -4.81 -2.66
C THR A 243 10.24 -4.50 -2.67
N VAL A 244 9.47 -4.93 -1.67
CA VAL A 244 8.02 -4.65 -1.58
C VAL A 244 7.73 -3.15 -1.60
N TRP A 245 8.43 -2.36 -0.78
CA TRP A 245 8.20 -0.91 -0.72
C TRP A 245 8.79 -0.14 -1.91
N GLY A 246 9.75 -0.74 -2.62
CA GLY A 246 10.39 -0.20 -3.81
C GLY A 246 9.73 -0.60 -5.13
N ALA A 247 8.72 -1.47 -5.11
CA ALA A 247 8.07 -1.95 -6.33
C ALA A 247 7.50 -0.79 -7.18
N PRO A 248 7.67 -0.80 -8.52
CA PRO A 248 7.18 0.21 -9.45
C PRO A 248 5.68 0.02 -9.71
N VAL A 249 4.90 0.03 -8.64
CA VAL A 249 3.44 -0.04 -8.66
C VAL A 249 2.87 1.08 -7.78
N PRO A 250 1.60 1.50 -8.01
CA PRO A 250 0.91 2.45 -7.15
C PRO A 250 1.05 2.14 -5.65
N PRO A 251 1.16 3.14 -4.76
CA PRO A 251 1.36 2.94 -3.32
C PRO A 251 0.33 2.02 -2.66
N LYS A 252 -0.93 2.06 -3.13
CA LYS A 252 -2.03 1.18 -2.70
C LYS A 252 -1.69 -0.30 -2.87
N LEU A 253 -0.98 -0.64 -3.94
CA LEU A 253 -0.63 -2.03 -4.25
C LEU A 253 0.59 -2.51 -3.48
N ARG A 254 1.53 -1.61 -3.16
CA ARG A 254 2.61 -1.92 -2.20
C ARG A 254 2.02 -2.32 -0.84
N TYR A 255 0.98 -1.60 -0.41
CA TYR A 255 0.23 -1.95 0.80
C TYR A 255 -0.51 -3.30 0.64
N PHE A 256 -1.13 -3.56 -0.50
CA PHE A 256 -1.79 -4.83 -0.78
C PHE A 256 -0.82 -6.03 -0.75
N ILE A 257 0.37 -5.91 -1.35
CA ILE A 257 1.44 -6.92 -1.27
C ILE A 257 1.88 -7.10 0.19
N TRP A 258 2.05 -6.00 0.93
CA TRP A 258 2.35 -6.06 2.36
C TRP A 258 1.28 -6.84 3.14
N GLN A 259 -0.01 -6.66 2.82
CA GLN A 259 -1.09 -7.43 3.44
C GLN A 259 -1.01 -8.92 3.14
N MET A 260 -0.66 -9.31 1.90
CA MET A 260 -0.47 -10.71 1.54
C MET A 260 0.70 -11.35 2.28
N VAL A 261 1.88 -10.70 2.24
CA VAL A 261 3.10 -11.23 2.87
C VAL A 261 2.91 -11.37 4.38
N ARG A 262 2.10 -10.50 4.99
CA ARG A 262 1.72 -10.55 6.41
C ARG A 262 0.54 -11.47 6.71
N VAL A 263 -0.11 -12.05 5.69
CA VAL A 263 -1.29 -12.93 5.82
C VAL A 263 -2.42 -12.25 6.59
N VAL A 264 -2.77 -11.02 6.16
CA VAL A 264 -3.77 -10.16 6.83
C VAL A 264 -4.90 -9.71 5.90
N LEU A 265 -5.01 -10.34 4.72
CA LEU A 265 -6.18 -10.16 3.88
C LEU A 265 -7.38 -10.95 4.47
N PRO A 266 -8.59 -10.39 4.44
CA PRO A 266 -9.78 -11.00 5.03
C PRO A 266 -10.39 -12.11 4.15
N THR A 267 -9.65 -13.20 3.95
CA THR A 267 -10.20 -14.44 3.36
C THR A 267 -11.09 -15.17 4.36
N GLY A 268 -11.95 -16.08 3.89
CA GLY A 268 -12.81 -16.91 4.73
C GLY A 268 -12.04 -17.66 5.83
N GLU A 269 -10.90 -18.26 5.51
CA GLU A 269 -10.04 -18.89 6.52
C GLU A 269 -9.51 -17.88 7.55
N ALA A 270 -9.04 -16.71 7.10
CA ALA A 270 -8.50 -15.68 7.97
C ALA A 270 -9.59 -15.10 8.90
N LEU A 271 -10.81 -14.91 8.40
CA LEU A 271 -11.96 -14.47 9.18
C LEU A 271 -12.41 -15.55 10.19
N SER A 272 -12.49 -16.80 9.77
CA SER A 272 -12.81 -17.95 10.63
C SER A 272 -11.81 -18.09 11.78
N SER A 273 -10.50 -17.95 11.50
CA SER A 273 -9.46 -17.95 12.54
C SER A 273 -9.60 -16.83 13.58
N ARG A 274 -10.37 -15.78 13.26
CA ARG A 274 -10.70 -14.64 14.13
C ARG A 274 -12.09 -14.73 14.74
N GLY A 275 -12.77 -15.87 14.58
CA GLY A 275 -14.12 -16.11 15.11
C GLY A 275 -15.22 -15.37 14.34
N VAL A 276 -14.99 -15.03 13.06
CA VAL A 276 -15.98 -14.39 12.19
C VAL A 276 -16.39 -15.38 11.10
N GLY A 277 -17.65 -15.82 11.14
CA GLY A 277 -18.21 -16.76 10.15
C GLY A 277 -17.67 -18.19 10.27
N GLY A 278 -18.13 -19.06 9.36
CA GLY A 278 -17.62 -20.44 9.18
C GLY A 278 -16.65 -20.56 8.00
N LEU A 279 -16.02 -21.72 7.83
CA LEU A 279 -15.25 -22.06 6.63
C LEU A 279 -16.23 -22.33 5.47
N GLU A 280 -16.67 -21.26 4.82
CA GLU A 280 -17.47 -21.37 3.60
C GLU A 280 -16.58 -21.73 2.40
N PRO A 281 -17.15 -22.38 1.37
CA PRO A 281 -16.47 -22.58 0.09
C PRO A 281 -15.99 -21.24 -0.47
N CYS A 282 -14.93 -21.29 -1.27
CA CYS A 282 -14.37 -20.14 -1.96
C CYS A 282 -15.50 -19.42 -2.70
N PRO A 283 -15.74 -18.13 -2.44
CA PRO A 283 -16.86 -17.41 -3.05
C PRO A 283 -16.71 -17.32 -4.58
N VAL A 284 -15.50 -17.51 -5.09
CA VAL A 284 -15.20 -17.48 -6.52
C VAL A 284 -15.50 -18.83 -7.18
N CYS A 285 -14.89 -19.94 -6.76
CA CYS A 285 -15.11 -21.23 -7.45
C CYS A 285 -16.17 -22.14 -6.82
N GLY A 286 -16.51 -21.96 -5.55
CA GLY A 286 -17.46 -22.79 -4.81
C GLY A 286 -16.95 -24.18 -4.39
N GLU A 287 -15.66 -24.47 -4.52
CA GLU A 287 -15.10 -25.84 -4.35
C GLU A 287 -14.42 -26.09 -2.99
N GLU A 288 -13.30 -25.41 -2.70
CA GLU A 288 -12.54 -25.57 -1.43
C GLU A 288 -12.73 -24.38 -0.50
N GLY A 289 -12.31 -24.47 0.77
CA GLY A 289 -12.31 -23.33 1.69
C GLY A 289 -11.42 -22.16 1.22
N GLU A 290 -11.84 -20.93 1.50
CA GLU A 290 -11.12 -19.72 1.03
C GLU A 290 -9.83 -19.44 1.82
N SER A 291 -8.74 -20.10 1.45
CA SER A 291 -7.36 -19.74 1.85
C SER A 291 -6.73 -18.74 0.87
N LEU A 292 -5.62 -18.10 1.27
CA LEU A 292 -4.83 -17.27 0.34
C LEU A 292 -4.25 -18.09 -0.82
N GLU A 293 -3.74 -19.28 -0.50
CA GLU A 293 -3.15 -20.20 -1.47
C GLU A 293 -4.19 -20.74 -2.43
N HIS A 294 -5.39 -21.06 -1.93
CA HIS A 294 -6.50 -21.42 -2.78
C HIS A 294 -6.87 -20.24 -3.68
N LEU A 295 -7.21 -19.09 -3.10
CA LEU A 295 -7.69 -17.91 -3.83
C LEU A 295 -6.72 -17.46 -4.93
N PHE A 296 -5.42 -17.41 -4.67
CA PHE A 296 -4.44 -16.85 -5.61
C PHE A 296 -3.77 -17.88 -6.53
N PHE A 297 -3.75 -19.17 -6.19
CA PHE A 297 -3.01 -20.16 -6.97
C PHE A 297 -3.83 -21.36 -7.44
N ARG A 298 -4.68 -21.94 -6.57
CA ARG A 298 -5.35 -23.22 -6.84
C ARG A 298 -6.80 -23.09 -7.31
N CYS A 299 -7.46 -21.98 -6.99
CA CYS A 299 -8.81 -21.67 -7.45
C CYS A 299 -8.85 -21.76 -8.99
N ARG A 300 -9.79 -22.52 -9.55
CA ARG A 300 -9.93 -22.73 -11.00
C ARG A 300 -9.88 -21.41 -11.79
N VAL A 301 -10.60 -20.40 -11.30
CA VAL A 301 -10.61 -19.05 -11.89
C VAL A 301 -9.24 -18.38 -11.82
N ALA A 302 -8.51 -18.53 -10.72
CA ALA A 302 -7.16 -17.99 -10.63
C ALA A 302 -6.23 -18.69 -11.62
N VAL A 303 -6.33 -20.02 -11.76
CA VAL A 303 -5.54 -20.78 -12.75
C VAL A 303 -5.81 -20.27 -14.17
N GLU A 304 -7.07 -20.12 -14.57
CA GLU A 304 -7.45 -19.57 -15.88
C GLU A 304 -6.91 -18.14 -16.09
N LEU A 305 -6.90 -17.31 -15.03
CA LEU A 305 -6.32 -15.97 -15.09
C LEU A 305 -4.79 -15.97 -15.20
N TRP A 306 -4.09 -16.87 -14.51
CA TRP A 306 -2.64 -17.05 -14.65
C TRP A 306 -2.26 -17.51 -16.06
N GLU A 307 -3.06 -18.40 -16.65
CA GLU A 307 -2.87 -18.91 -18.00
C GLU A 307 -3.14 -17.81 -19.04
N GLY A 308 -4.29 -17.14 -18.97
CA GLY A 308 -4.64 -16.06 -19.91
C GLY A 308 -3.80 -14.79 -19.77
N ALA A 309 -3.08 -14.63 -18.65
CA ALA A 309 -2.07 -13.59 -18.45
C ALA A 309 -0.66 -14.02 -18.90
N GLU A 310 -0.49 -15.26 -19.38
CA GLU A 310 0.80 -15.85 -19.78
C GLU A 310 1.84 -15.92 -18.64
N LEU A 311 1.37 -15.98 -17.39
CA LEU A 311 2.22 -16.01 -16.19
C LEU A 311 2.23 -17.38 -15.48
N LEU A 312 1.50 -18.37 -16.00
CA LEU A 312 1.34 -19.70 -15.39
C LEU A 312 2.69 -20.40 -15.15
N ALA A 313 3.59 -20.35 -16.13
CA ALA A 313 4.92 -20.94 -16.01
C ALA A 313 5.78 -20.27 -14.92
N ILE A 314 5.55 -18.99 -14.63
CA ILE A 314 6.24 -18.28 -13.54
C ILE A 314 5.64 -18.69 -12.20
N ARG A 315 4.31 -18.79 -12.11
CA ARG A 315 3.62 -19.29 -10.91
C ARG A 315 4.20 -20.64 -10.48
N ASP A 316 4.29 -21.58 -11.41
CA ASP A 316 4.65 -22.97 -11.13
C ASP A 316 6.14 -23.18 -10.81
N ARG A 317 6.99 -22.16 -11.01
CA ARG A 317 8.39 -22.18 -10.54
C ARG A 317 8.52 -22.06 -9.04
N PHE A 318 7.49 -21.58 -8.34
CA PHE A 318 7.57 -21.23 -6.92
C PHE A 318 6.62 -22.07 -6.05
N PRO A 319 6.94 -22.26 -4.76
CA PRO A 319 6.05 -22.98 -3.84
C PRO A 319 4.69 -22.27 -3.68
N LEU A 320 3.60 -22.98 -3.99
CA LEU A 320 2.22 -22.47 -3.92
C LEU A 320 1.53 -22.75 -2.58
N CYS A 321 2.22 -23.46 -1.68
CA CYS A 321 1.69 -23.83 -0.36
C CYS A 321 1.66 -22.67 0.65
N ASN A 322 2.27 -21.52 0.31
CA ASN A 322 2.24 -20.34 1.16
C ASN A 322 2.49 -19.07 0.34
N VAL A 323 1.51 -18.16 0.33
CA VAL A 323 1.64 -16.89 -0.43
C VAL A 323 2.85 -16.06 0.04
N GLY A 324 3.19 -16.07 1.33
CA GLY A 324 4.37 -15.39 1.85
C GLY A 324 5.69 -15.99 1.37
N ILE A 325 5.79 -17.32 1.26
CA ILE A 325 6.96 -18.02 0.68
C ILE A 325 7.04 -17.75 -0.82
N PHE A 326 5.92 -17.78 -1.53
CA PHE A 326 5.85 -17.42 -2.95
C PHE A 326 6.46 -16.03 -3.18
N TRP A 327 5.95 -15.00 -2.49
CA TRP A 327 6.47 -13.63 -2.62
C TRP A 327 7.94 -13.53 -2.21
N ARG A 328 8.37 -14.26 -1.18
CA ARG A 328 9.79 -14.27 -0.80
C ARG A 328 10.66 -14.82 -1.91
N ARG A 329 10.32 -15.98 -2.47
CA ARG A 329 11.10 -16.62 -3.54
C ARG A 329 11.04 -15.82 -4.84
N LEU A 330 9.89 -15.25 -5.17
CA LEU A 330 9.72 -14.37 -6.31
C LEU A 330 10.65 -13.15 -6.19
N LEU A 331 10.68 -12.49 -5.03
CA LEU A 331 11.51 -11.30 -4.81
C LEU A 331 13.01 -11.62 -4.65
N GLU A 332 13.37 -12.88 -4.40
CA GLU A 332 14.76 -13.39 -4.43
C GLU A 332 15.22 -13.78 -5.86
N TRP A 333 14.30 -13.89 -6.82
CA TRP A 333 14.61 -14.30 -8.18
C TRP A 333 15.36 -13.19 -8.93
N ARG A 334 16.64 -13.44 -9.23
CA ARG A 334 17.55 -12.44 -9.82
C ARG A 334 17.13 -11.94 -11.20
N GLU A 335 16.41 -12.76 -11.96
CA GLU A 335 15.97 -12.44 -13.33
C GLU A 335 14.58 -11.79 -13.33
N LEU A 336 13.98 -11.53 -12.17
CA LEU A 336 12.70 -10.84 -12.09
C LEU A 336 12.85 -9.41 -12.59
N ASP A 337 12.37 -9.16 -13.80
CA ASP A 337 12.27 -7.82 -14.33
C ASP A 337 11.09 -7.05 -13.71
N GLN A 338 11.17 -5.73 -13.78
CA GLN A 338 10.14 -4.84 -13.20
C GLN A 338 8.78 -4.99 -13.90
N GLY A 339 8.77 -5.31 -15.19
CA GLY A 339 7.56 -5.53 -15.97
C GLY A 339 6.83 -6.77 -15.50
N VAL A 340 7.49 -7.92 -15.42
CA VAL A 340 6.91 -9.16 -14.91
C VAL A 340 6.42 -9.00 -13.47
N MET A 341 7.18 -8.32 -12.60
CA MET A 341 6.71 -8.04 -11.24
C MET A 341 5.42 -7.21 -11.24
N MET A 342 5.33 -6.19 -12.09
CA MET A 342 4.13 -5.37 -12.24
C MET A 342 2.93 -6.20 -12.72
N HIS A 343 3.13 -7.08 -13.71
CA HIS A 343 2.08 -7.98 -14.20
C HIS A 343 1.61 -8.94 -13.11
N ILE A 344 2.52 -9.56 -12.35
CA ILE A 344 2.14 -10.43 -11.23
C ILE A 344 1.32 -9.65 -10.19
N VAL A 345 1.74 -8.44 -9.82
CA VAL A 345 0.98 -7.60 -8.88
C VAL A 345 -0.40 -7.24 -9.42
N ALA A 346 -0.51 -6.88 -10.71
CA ALA A 346 -1.78 -6.58 -11.37
C ALA A 346 -2.72 -7.79 -11.34
N LEU A 347 -2.19 -8.99 -11.63
CA LEU A 347 -2.96 -10.23 -11.64
C LEU A 347 -3.50 -10.58 -10.24
N PHE A 348 -2.66 -10.53 -9.20
CA PHE A 348 -3.11 -10.71 -7.82
C PHE A 348 -4.17 -9.67 -7.44
N TRP A 349 -3.99 -8.41 -7.82
CA TRP A 349 -4.99 -7.38 -7.55
C TRP A 349 -6.31 -7.67 -8.26
N ARG A 350 -6.27 -8.21 -9.48
CA ARG A 350 -7.45 -8.60 -10.25
C ARG A 350 -8.21 -9.76 -9.63
N ILE A 351 -7.49 -10.80 -9.21
CA ILE A 351 -8.07 -11.94 -8.48
C ILE A 351 -8.76 -11.45 -7.20
N TRP A 352 -8.11 -10.58 -6.44
CA TRP A 352 -8.69 -10.00 -5.22
C TRP A 352 -9.91 -9.13 -5.49
N LYS A 353 -9.91 -8.34 -6.57
CA LYS A 353 -11.05 -7.53 -6.98
C LYS A 353 -12.22 -8.39 -7.45
N ALA A 354 -11.96 -9.43 -8.24
CA ALA A 354 -12.97 -10.39 -8.68
C ALA A 354 -13.65 -11.05 -7.48
N ARG A 355 -12.86 -11.53 -6.51
CA ARG A 355 -13.39 -12.05 -5.24
C ARG A 355 -14.28 -11.06 -4.52
N ASN A 356 -13.83 -9.83 -4.35
CA ASN A 356 -14.61 -8.82 -3.63
C ASN A 356 -15.90 -8.45 -4.36
N TRP A 357 -15.91 -8.45 -5.69
CA TRP A 357 -17.15 -8.28 -6.46
C TRP A 357 -18.15 -9.38 -6.16
N VAL A 358 -17.72 -10.65 -6.18
CA VAL A 358 -18.62 -11.76 -5.86
C VAL A 358 -19.16 -11.67 -4.43
N VAL A 359 -18.30 -11.33 -3.47
CA VAL A 359 -18.68 -11.26 -2.04
C VAL A 359 -19.58 -10.08 -1.71
N PHE A 360 -19.33 -8.90 -2.28
CA PHE A 360 -20.01 -7.66 -1.86
C PHE A 360 -21.08 -7.17 -2.84
N GLU A 361 -20.93 -7.45 -4.13
CA GLU A 361 -21.90 -7.02 -5.17
C GLU A 361 -22.83 -8.18 -5.60
N LEU A 362 -22.61 -9.40 -5.09
CA LEU A 362 -23.36 -10.61 -5.47
C LEU A 362 -23.37 -10.89 -6.98
N THR A 363 -22.35 -10.40 -7.70
CA THR A 363 -22.21 -10.56 -9.15
C THR A 363 -21.38 -11.80 -9.51
N GLN A 364 -21.65 -12.39 -10.67
CA GLN A 364 -20.78 -13.42 -11.25
C GLN A 364 -19.53 -12.81 -11.88
N TYR A 365 -18.44 -13.56 -11.98
CA TYR A 365 -17.23 -13.15 -12.68
C TYR A 365 -17.21 -13.66 -14.13
N ILE A 366 -16.52 -12.94 -15.01
CA ILE A 366 -16.31 -13.33 -16.42
C ILE A 366 -14.81 -13.28 -16.71
N VAL A 367 -14.19 -14.43 -16.92
CA VAL A 367 -12.72 -14.54 -17.07
C VAL A 367 -12.17 -13.71 -18.24
N PRO A 368 -12.75 -13.73 -19.45
CA PRO A 368 -12.31 -12.86 -20.55
C PRO A 368 -12.32 -11.36 -20.19
N LEU A 369 -13.35 -10.91 -19.46
CA LEU A 369 -13.43 -9.53 -18.98
C LEU A 369 -12.32 -9.22 -17.98
N LEU A 370 -12.08 -10.12 -17.01
CA LEU A 370 -11.04 -9.94 -16.01
C LEU A 370 -9.64 -9.85 -16.64
N LEU A 371 -9.37 -10.67 -17.68
CA LEU A 371 -8.13 -10.60 -18.45
C LEU A 371 -7.99 -9.28 -19.22
N SER A 372 -9.09 -8.80 -19.81
CA SER A 372 -9.11 -7.51 -20.52
C SER A 372 -8.81 -6.35 -19.57
N GLN A 373 -9.46 -6.35 -18.40
CA GLN A 373 -9.20 -5.38 -17.34
C GLN A 373 -7.76 -5.46 -16.80
N PHE A 374 -7.20 -6.68 -16.70
CA PHE A 374 -5.81 -6.88 -16.33
C PHE A 374 -4.86 -6.24 -17.35
N ARG A 375 -5.05 -6.49 -18.65
CA ARG A 375 -4.22 -5.92 -19.73
C ARG A 375 -4.25 -4.39 -19.73
N LEU A 376 -5.42 -3.80 -19.55
CA LEU A 376 -5.56 -2.34 -19.48
C LEU A 376 -4.89 -1.75 -18.25
N GLN A 377 -5.04 -2.40 -17.10
CA GLN A 377 -4.39 -1.98 -15.87
C GLN A 377 -2.86 -2.03 -16.00
N VAL A 378 -2.32 -3.07 -16.63
CA VAL A 378 -0.89 -3.17 -16.94
C VAL A 378 -0.46 -2.05 -17.88
N ALA A 379 -1.19 -1.80 -18.97
CA ALA A 379 -0.88 -0.75 -19.92
C ALA A 379 -0.93 0.67 -19.29
N GLU A 380 -1.92 0.92 -18.42
CA GLU A 380 -2.03 2.16 -17.66
C GLU A 380 -0.78 2.38 -16.79
N TRP A 381 -0.34 1.35 -16.07
CA TRP A 381 0.82 1.46 -15.19
C TRP A 381 2.13 1.57 -15.97
N ASP A 382 2.25 0.87 -17.08
CA ASP A 382 3.40 1.00 -17.98
C ASP A 382 3.51 2.43 -18.54
N GLY A 383 2.38 3.05 -18.92
CA GLY A 383 2.33 4.46 -19.32
C GLY A 383 2.81 5.41 -18.22
N ILE A 384 2.38 5.19 -16.97
CA ILE A 384 2.82 5.96 -15.80
C ILE A 384 4.33 5.81 -15.56
N LEU A 385 4.87 4.58 -15.67
CA LEU A 385 6.28 4.30 -15.43
C LEU A 385 7.20 4.83 -16.53
N THR A 386 6.74 4.82 -17.78
CA THR A 386 7.47 5.35 -18.94
C THR A 386 7.35 6.86 -19.10
N GLY A 387 6.61 7.54 -18.21
CA GLY A 387 6.40 8.99 -18.27
C GLY A 387 5.54 9.43 -19.46
N ARG A 388 4.92 8.49 -20.18
CA ARG A 388 3.88 8.77 -21.17
C ARG A 388 2.60 9.00 -20.37
N GLY A 389 2.45 10.25 -19.90
CA GLY A 389 1.23 10.68 -19.24
C GLY A 389 0.02 10.20 -20.04
N VAL A 390 -0.95 9.62 -19.35
CA VAL A 390 -2.25 9.29 -19.93
C VAL A 390 -2.71 10.55 -20.66
N SER A 391 -2.77 10.46 -21.99
CA SER A 391 -3.37 11.50 -22.80
C SER A 391 -4.76 11.69 -22.23
N HIS A 392 -4.99 12.79 -21.51
CA HIS A 392 -6.34 13.24 -21.24
C HIS A 392 -7.00 13.34 -22.61
N TYR A 393 -7.88 12.40 -22.93
CA TYR A 393 -8.69 12.47 -24.13
C TYR A 393 -9.54 13.74 -23.96
N SER A 394 -9.11 14.79 -24.64
CA SER A 394 -9.88 16.01 -24.82
C SER A 394 -11.21 15.61 -25.43
N GLY A 395 -12.30 15.95 -24.75
CA GLY A 395 -13.67 15.62 -25.14
C GLY A 395 -13.91 15.89 -26.62
N VAL A 396 -14.12 14.81 -27.37
CA VAL A 396 -14.51 14.92 -28.77
C VAL A 396 -15.97 15.37 -28.79
N SER A 397 -16.17 16.59 -29.28
CA SER A 397 -17.48 17.15 -29.59
C SER A 397 -18.17 16.25 -30.63
N GLY A 398 -19.38 15.81 -30.30
CA GLY A 398 -20.10 14.77 -31.04
C GLY A 398 -20.39 15.12 -32.50
N ALA A 399 -19.82 14.35 -33.42
CA ALA A 399 -20.21 14.36 -34.82
C ALA A 399 -21.61 13.73 -34.98
N ARG A 400 -22.51 14.42 -35.71
CA ARG A 400 -23.81 13.88 -36.12
C ARG A 400 -23.62 12.98 -37.34
N GLY A 401 -23.78 11.67 -37.19
CA GLY A 401 -23.67 10.70 -38.28
C GLY A 401 -23.30 9.29 -37.81
N ARG A 402 -23.25 8.33 -38.74
CA ARG A 402 -22.70 7.00 -38.52
C ARG A 402 -21.22 7.13 -38.16
N GLN A 403 -20.80 6.47 -37.08
CA GLN A 403 -19.43 6.49 -36.58
C GLN A 403 -18.81 5.11 -36.69
N ASP A 404 -17.49 5.08 -36.83
CA ASP A 404 -16.71 3.85 -36.68
C ASP A 404 -16.59 3.48 -35.20
N VAL A 405 -16.47 2.19 -34.93
CA VAL A 405 -16.27 1.67 -33.57
C VAL A 405 -14.89 2.13 -33.08
N PRO A 406 -14.80 2.85 -31.95
CA PRO A 406 -13.53 3.34 -31.46
C PRO A 406 -12.62 2.17 -31.02
N MET A 407 -11.37 2.20 -31.48
CA MET A 407 -10.33 1.26 -31.04
C MET A 407 -9.70 1.74 -29.72
N GLY A 408 -9.32 0.80 -28.85
CA GLY A 408 -8.67 1.12 -27.58
C GLY A 408 -9.61 1.42 -26.42
N GLU A 409 -10.93 1.26 -26.61
CA GLU A 409 -11.94 1.54 -25.60
C GLU A 409 -12.91 0.37 -25.44
N PHE A 410 -13.52 0.26 -24.26
CA PHE A 410 -14.63 -0.68 -24.09
C PHE A 410 -15.87 -0.13 -24.80
N VAL A 411 -16.45 -0.95 -25.66
CA VAL A 411 -17.66 -0.60 -26.43
C VAL A 411 -18.76 -1.58 -26.10
N MET A 412 -19.88 -1.07 -25.59
CA MET A 412 -21.08 -1.82 -25.31
C MET A 412 -22.05 -1.69 -26.49
N PHE A 413 -22.15 -2.73 -27.30
CA PHE A 413 -23.13 -2.84 -28.38
C PHE A 413 -24.49 -3.20 -27.81
N VAL A 414 -25.54 -2.51 -28.24
CA VAL A 414 -26.91 -2.68 -27.76
C VAL A 414 -27.84 -2.77 -28.96
N ASP A 415 -28.75 -3.75 -28.94
CA ASP A 415 -29.74 -3.93 -29.99
C ASP A 415 -31.07 -4.49 -29.45
N GLY A 416 -32.14 -4.30 -30.23
CA GLY A 416 -33.47 -4.84 -30.00
C GLY A 416 -33.94 -5.73 -31.14
N ALA A 417 -34.66 -6.80 -30.82
CA ALA A 417 -35.29 -7.68 -31.78
C ALA A 417 -36.76 -7.92 -31.42
N THR A 418 -37.64 -7.87 -32.41
CA THR A 418 -39.07 -8.15 -32.23
C THR A 418 -39.48 -9.39 -33.02
N SER A 419 -40.34 -10.23 -32.43
CA SER A 419 -41.05 -11.28 -33.15
C SER A 419 -42.50 -10.84 -33.39
N PRO A 420 -42.99 -10.82 -34.64
CA PRO A 420 -44.33 -10.31 -34.96
C PRO A 420 -45.41 -10.97 -34.09
N GLY A 421 -46.10 -10.19 -33.27
CA GLY A 421 -47.23 -10.65 -32.46
C GLY A 421 -46.90 -11.58 -31.30
N SER A 422 -45.63 -11.71 -30.85
CA SER A 422 -45.32 -12.47 -29.61
C SER A 422 -44.55 -11.71 -28.50
N HIS A 423 -43.29 -11.33 -28.73
CA HIS A 423 -42.40 -10.76 -27.70
C HIS A 423 -41.36 -9.85 -28.35
N GLY A 424 -40.83 -8.92 -27.56
CA GLY A 424 -39.60 -8.20 -27.84
C GLY A 424 -38.43 -8.85 -27.11
N ALA A 425 -37.21 -8.61 -27.55
CA ALA A 425 -36.01 -8.99 -26.84
C ALA A 425 -34.92 -7.93 -27.01
N GLY A 426 -34.25 -7.58 -25.91
CA GLY A 426 -33.05 -6.75 -25.92
C GLY A 426 -31.80 -7.62 -25.87
N GLY A 427 -30.74 -7.21 -26.52
CA GLY A 427 -29.44 -7.87 -26.47
C GLY A 427 -28.32 -6.85 -26.38
N TRP A 428 -27.26 -7.19 -25.66
CA TRP A 428 -26.04 -6.41 -25.64
C TRP A 428 -24.80 -7.29 -25.70
N ALA A 429 -23.71 -6.73 -26.22
CA ALA A 429 -22.41 -7.36 -26.31
C ALA A 429 -21.30 -6.34 -25.95
N LEU A 430 -20.44 -6.71 -25.02
CA LEU A 430 -19.28 -5.90 -24.63
C LEU A 430 -18.07 -6.34 -25.45
N GLN A 431 -17.50 -5.40 -26.18
CA GLN A 431 -16.23 -5.51 -26.84
C GLN A 431 -15.14 -4.84 -25.99
N ASP A 432 -14.00 -5.50 -25.86
CA ASP A 432 -12.83 -4.94 -25.19
C ASP A 432 -12.04 -3.99 -26.10
N PRO A 433 -11.07 -3.24 -25.55
CA PRO A 433 -10.19 -2.35 -26.32
C PRO A 433 -9.40 -3.00 -27.47
N THR A 434 -9.29 -4.33 -27.50
CA THR A 434 -8.61 -5.07 -28.57
C THR A 434 -9.54 -5.42 -29.73
N GLY A 435 -10.84 -5.18 -29.57
CA GLY A 435 -11.86 -5.57 -30.54
C GLY A 435 -12.48 -6.95 -30.28
N MET A 436 -12.18 -7.61 -29.17
CA MET A 436 -12.72 -8.92 -28.84
C MET A 436 -14.03 -8.80 -28.03
N VAL A 437 -15.04 -9.60 -28.37
CA VAL A 437 -16.26 -9.68 -27.56
C VAL A 437 -15.98 -10.51 -26.30
N VAL A 438 -16.13 -9.89 -25.13
CA VAL A 438 -15.75 -10.47 -23.83
C VAL A 438 -16.93 -10.76 -22.92
N ALA A 439 -18.10 -10.20 -23.20
CA ALA A 439 -19.35 -10.51 -22.53
C ALA A 439 -20.54 -10.23 -23.46
N ALA A 440 -21.65 -10.91 -23.26
CA ALA A 440 -22.92 -10.61 -23.91
C ALA A 440 -24.08 -11.11 -23.04
N SER A 441 -25.24 -10.47 -23.16
CA SER A 441 -26.47 -10.92 -22.53
C SER A 441 -27.70 -10.49 -23.32
N ALA A 442 -28.83 -11.12 -23.04
CA ALA A 442 -30.12 -10.79 -23.62
C ALA A 442 -31.24 -10.92 -22.59
N ALA A 443 -32.30 -10.14 -22.81
CA ALA A 443 -33.52 -10.14 -22.03
C ALA A 443 -34.75 -10.24 -22.94
N LEU A 444 -35.78 -10.93 -22.47
CA LEU A 444 -37.08 -11.05 -23.13
C LEU A 444 -38.06 -10.05 -22.53
N TYR A 445 -38.82 -9.36 -23.38
CA TYR A 445 -39.85 -8.41 -23.00
C TYR A 445 -41.21 -8.91 -23.49
N VAL A 446 -42.06 -9.27 -22.53
CA VAL A 446 -43.41 -9.77 -22.79
C VAL A 446 -44.33 -8.62 -23.15
N GLY A 447 -45.07 -8.74 -24.25
CA GLY A 447 -46.10 -7.77 -24.62
C GLY A 447 -45.59 -6.49 -25.30
N ILE A 448 -44.32 -6.46 -25.73
CA ILE A 448 -43.70 -5.28 -26.36
C ILE A 448 -43.31 -5.63 -27.80
N TRP A 449 -43.79 -4.85 -28.76
CA TRP A 449 -43.72 -5.18 -30.20
C TRP A 449 -43.15 -4.03 -31.04
N GLU A 450 -42.99 -2.84 -30.46
CA GLU A 450 -42.50 -1.66 -31.16
C GLU A 450 -40.96 -1.69 -31.23
N PRO A 451 -40.34 -1.76 -32.42
CA PRO A 451 -38.90 -1.94 -32.55
C PRO A 451 -38.08 -0.85 -31.83
N ALA A 452 -38.46 0.42 -31.97
CA ALA A 452 -37.76 1.53 -31.33
C ALA A 452 -37.83 1.46 -29.79
N LEU A 453 -38.95 0.97 -29.24
CA LEU A 453 -39.10 0.79 -27.80
C LEU A 453 -38.27 -0.39 -27.29
N VAL A 454 -38.19 -1.50 -28.04
CA VAL A 454 -37.36 -2.66 -27.68
C VAL A 454 -35.87 -2.32 -27.73
N GLU A 455 -35.43 -1.58 -28.75
CA GLU A 455 -34.06 -1.05 -28.84
C GLU A 455 -33.73 -0.14 -27.64
N LEU A 456 -34.67 0.72 -27.23
CA LEU A 456 -34.51 1.58 -26.05
C LEU A 456 -34.45 0.79 -24.73
N LEU A 457 -35.28 -0.25 -24.59
CA LEU A 457 -35.33 -1.09 -23.39
C LEU A 457 -34.06 -1.91 -23.15
N ALA A 458 -33.27 -2.18 -24.19
CA ALA A 458 -32.00 -2.89 -24.06
C ALA A 458 -30.91 -2.05 -23.36
N PHE A 459 -31.01 -0.71 -23.38
CA PHE A 459 -30.02 0.17 -22.75
C PHE A 459 -29.98 0.08 -21.22
N PRO A 460 -31.11 0.16 -20.48
CA PRO A 460 -31.12 0.01 -19.03
C PRO A 460 -30.40 -1.25 -18.55
N ASP A 461 -30.60 -2.39 -19.22
CA ASP A 461 -29.94 -3.64 -18.84
C ASP A 461 -28.42 -3.60 -19.05
N ALA A 462 -27.98 -3.05 -20.18
CA ALA A 462 -26.55 -2.84 -20.45
C ALA A 462 -25.91 -1.84 -19.45
N LEU A 463 -26.62 -0.78 -19.10
CA LEU A 463 -26.17 0.27 -18.16
C LEU A 463 -26.03 -0.29 -16.74
N ARG A 464 -27.06 -0.98 -16.25
CA ARG A 464 -27.03 -1.63 -14.93
C ARG A 464 -25.89 -2.61 -14.83
N TRP A 465 -25.66 -3.40 -15.89
CA TRP A 465 -24.55 -4.33 -15.93
C TRP A 465 -23.20 -3.62 -15.86
N CYS A 466 -22.98 -2.57 -16.67
CA CYS A 466 -21.75 -1.78 -16.61
C CYS A 466 -21.47 -1.18 -15.22
N LEU A 467 -22.51 -0.62 -14.59
CA LEU A 467 -22.39 -0.05 -13.25
C LEU A 467 -22.07 -1.12 -12.19
N ALA A 468 -22.73 -2.28 -12.26
CA ALA A 468 -22.49 -3.41 -11.36
C ALA A 468 -21.04 -3.94 -11.47
N PHE A 469 -20.46 -3.95 -12.67
CA PHE A 469 -19.06 -4.33 -12.90
C PHE A 469 -18.06 -3.17 -12.68
N GLY A 470 -18.54 -2.02 -12.20
CA GLY A 470 -17.72 -0.89 -11.76
C GLY A 470 -17.05 -0.11 -12.90
N PHE A 471 -17.63 -0.14 -14.10
CA PHE A 471 -17.16 0.70 -15.19
C PHE A 471 -17.48 2.18 -14.90
N GLN A 472 -16.48 3.05 -15.07
CA GLN A 472 -16.62 4.50 -14.86
C GLN A 472 -16.58 5.30 -16.16
N SER A 473 -15.98 4.75 -17.22
CA SER A 473 -15.95 5.33 -18.56
C SER A 473 -16.43 4.27 -19.55
N MET A 474 -17.44 4.57 -20.36
CA MET A 474 -18.02 3.62 -21.33
C MET A 474 -18.52 4.30 -22.61
N VAL A 475 -18.35 3.58 -23.73
CA VAL A 475 -18.99 3.90 -25.02
C VAL A 475 -20.12 2.90 -25.25
N PHE A 476 -21.32 3.38 -25.54
CA PHE A 476 -22.45 2.57 -25.96
C PHE A 476 -22.69 2.77 -27.46
N ALA A 477 -22.92 1.68 -28.18
CA ALA A 477 -23.11 1.68 -29.62
C ALA A 477 -24.45 1.01 -29.97
N GLY A 478 -25.24 1.65 -30.83
CA GLY A 478 -26.47 1.08 -31.38
C GLY A 478 -26.65 1.48 -32.85
N ASP A 479 -27.43 0.70 -33.59
CA ASP A 479 -27.77 0.93 -35.01
C ASP A 479 -29.14 1.62 -35.20
N ALA A 480 -29.78 1.98 -34.10
CA ALA A 480 -31.01 2.75 -34.05
C ALA A 480 -30.74 4.26 -33.95
N GLN A 481 -30.59 4.94 -35.09
CA GLN A 481 -30.20 6.36 -35.12
C GLN A 481 -31.12 7.26 -34.28
N VAL A 482 -32.43 6.99 -34.26
CA VAL A 482 -33.42 7.76 -33.49
C VAL A 482 -33.23 7.55 -31.99
N VAL A 483 -33.08 6.30 -31.54
CA VAL A 483 -32.88 5.94 -30.13
C VAL A 483 -31.56 6.51 -29.61
N VAL A 484 -30.47 6.30 -30.36
CA VAL A 484 -29.15 6.84 -30.03
C VAL A 484 -29.17 8.36 -29.97
N GLY A 485 -29.88 9.02 -30.90
CA GLY A 485 -30.06 10.47 -30.92
C GLY A 485 -30.72 10.96 -29.62
N LYS A 486 -31.86 10.37 -29.25
CA LYS A 486 -32.60 10.73 -28.03
C LYS A 486 -31.75 10.58 -26.76
N ILE A 487 -31.02 9.48 -26.61
CA ILE A 487 -30.15 9.24 -25.45
C ILE A 487 -28.98 10.23 -25.40
N ARG A 488 -28.34 10.47 -26.56
CA ARG A 488 -27.20 11.40 -26.65
C ARG A 488 -27.63 12.82 -26.29
N ASP A 489 -28.71 13.27 -26.91
CA ASP A 489 -29.20 14.65 -26.84
C ASP A 489 -30.03 14.89 -25.56
N GLY A 490 -30.40 13.82 -24.84
CA GLY A 490 -31.08 13.88 -23.55
C GLY A 490 -32.55 14.33 -23.67
N GLU A 491 -33.17 14.07 -24.82
CA GLU A 491 -34.58 14.38 -25.08
C GLU A 491 -35.48 13.47 -24.26
N VAL A 492 -36.47 14.04 -23.57
CA VAL A 492 -37.40 13.30 -22.71
C VAL A 492 -38.84 13.33 -23.25
N ASP A 493 -39.11 14.20 -24.24
CA ASP A 493 -40.41 14.32 -24.89
C ASP A 493 -40.66 13.15 -25.85
N ASP A 494 -40.99 11.99 -25.29
CA ASP A 494 -41.39 10.79 -26.02
C ASP A 494 -42.64 10.15 -25.42
N VAL A 495 -43.67 10.00 -26.25
CA VAL A 495 -45.01 9.56 -25.83
C VAL A 495 -45.02 8.11 -25.31
N HIS A 496 -44.06 7.26 -25.72
CA HIS A 496 -44.05 5.82 -25.41
C HIS A 496 -42.84 5.39 -24.56
N GLY A 497 -41.76 6.18 -24.51
CA GLY A 497 -40.48 5.84 -23.88
C GLY A 497 -39.86 6.95 -23.02
N GLY A 498 -40.55 8.07 -22.76
CA GLY A 498 -40.00 9.20 -21.99
C GLY A 498 -39.44 8.82 -20.60
N MET A 499 -40.17 7.99 -19.85
CA MET A 499 -39.71 7.51 -18.52
C MET A 499 -38.45 6.64 -18.59
N LEU A 500 -38.30 5.86 -19.67
CA LEU A 500 -37.08 5.06 -19.90
C LEU A 500 -35.88 5.96 -20.20
N LEU A 501 -36.10 7.05 -20.95
CA LEU A 501 -35.07 8.04 -21.23
C LEU A 501 -34.64 8.79 -19.95
N GLU A 502 -35.57 9.08 -19.04
CA GLU A 502 -35.22 9.61 -17.70
C GLU A 502 -34.39 8.61 -16.89
N GLU A 503 -34.77 7.34 -16.88
CA GLU A 503 -34.01 6.30 -16.19
C GLU A 503 -32.59 6.18 -16.76
N ILE A 504 -32.45 6.09 -18.09
CA ILE A 504 -31.15 6.06 -18.78
C ILE A 504 -30.33 7.29 -18.43
N ARG A 505 -30.94 8.49 -18.39
CA ARG A 505 -30.27 9.74 -18.01
C ARG A 505 -29.74 9.68 -16.58
N SER A 506 -30.55 9.19 -15.64
CA SER A 506 -30.12 9.05 -14.23
C SER A 506 -28.92 8.10 -14.07
N MET A 507 -28.88 7.01 -14.84
CA MET A 507 -27.75 6.06 -14.85
C MET A 507 -26.53 6.62 -15.57
N ARG A 508 -26.73 7.35 -16.68
CA ARG A 508 -25.67 8.05 -17.41
C ARG A 508 -24.87 8.96 -16.48
N ASP A 509 -25.55 9.68 -15.59
CA ASP A 509 -24.93 10.64 -14.66
C ASP A 509 -24.05 9.96 -13.59
N LEU A 510 -24.09 8.63 -13.46
CA LEU A 510 -23.21 7.87 -12.57
C LEU A 510 -21.84 7.53 -13.19
N PHE A 511 -21.68 7.70 -14.51
CA PHE A 511 -20.41 7.52 -15.21
C PHE A 511 -19.56 8.80 -15.17
N GLN A 512 -18.23 8.65 -15.07
CA GLN A 512 -17.30 9.76 -15.26
C GLN A 512 -17.24 10.18 -16.73
N GLU A 513 -17.24 9.21 -17.65
CA GLU A 513 -17.33 9.46 -19.09
C GLU A 513 -18.39 8.54 -19.70
N PHE A 514 -19.33 9.16 -20.41
CA PHE A 514 -20.42 8.45 -21.06
C PHE A 514 -20.57 8.95 -22.48
N ARG A 515 -20.47 8.05 -23.46
CA ARG A 515 -20.71 8.35 -24.87
C ARG A 515 -21.67 7.33 -25.47
N VAL A 516 -22.56 7.81 -26.33
CA VAL A 516 -23.39 6.94 -27.17
C VAL A 516 -23.15 7.29 -28.62
N ILE A 517 -22.87 6.27 -29.44
CA ILE A 517 -22.53 6.41 -30.85
C ILE A 517 -23.49 5.60 -31.71
N PHE A 518 -23.80 6.14 -32.89
CA PHE A 518 -24.60 5.45 -33.89
C PHE A 518 -23.65 4.69 -34.83
N VAL A 519 -23.81 3.37 -34.92
CA VAL A 519 -22.98 2.48 -35.74
C VAL A 519 -23.81 1.79 -36.83
N GLY A 520 -23.15 1.23 -37.85
CA GLY A 520 -23.85 0.46 -38.88
C GLY A 520 -24.29 -0.93 -38.37
N ARG A 521 -25.33 -1.51 -38.99
CA ARG A 521 -25.85 -2.85 -38.66
C ARG A 521 -24.78 -3.94 -38.64
N GLU A 522 -23.85 -3.91 -39.59
CA GLU A 522 -22.74 -4.88 -39.63
C GLU A 522 -21.84 -4.81 -38.39
N SER A 523 -21.59 -3.61 -37.88
CA SER A 523 -20.82 -3.40 -36.65
C SER A 523 -21.62 -3.82 -35.41
N ASN A 524 -22.95 -3.70 -35.42
CA ASN A 524 -23.84 -4.11 -34.33
C ASN A 524 -24.28 -5.59 -34.38
N ARG A 525 -23.71 -6.38 -35.32
CA ARG A 525 -24.17 -7.74 -35.63
C ARG A 525 -24.24 -8.66 -34.42
N VAL A 526 -23.31 -8.54 -33.48
CA VAL A 526 -23.26 -9.43 -32.30
C VAL A 526 -24.45 -9.19 -31.37
N ALA A 527 -24.71 -7.92 -31.01
CA ALA A 527 -25.87 -7.57 -30.19
C ALA A 527 -27.18 -7.97 -30.88
N HIS A 528 -27.26 -7.81 -32.20
CA HIS A 528 -28.41 -8.25 -33.00
C HIS A 528 -28.66 -9.76 -32.93
N LEU A 529 -27.61 -10.57 -33.11
CA LEU A 529 -27.71 -12.03 -33.02
C LEU A 529 -28.11 -12.48 -31.61
N VAL A 530 -27.58 -11.81 -30.59
CA VAL A 530 -27.88 -12.07 -29.18
C VAL A 530 -29.36 -11.77 -28.87
N ALA A 531 -29.87 -10.60 -29.29
CA ALA A 531 -31.27 -10.23 -29.15
C ALA A 531 -32.20 -11.20 -29.90
N ARG A 532 -31.89 -11.54 -31.16
CA ARG A 532 -32.69 -12.51 -31.94
C ARG A 532 -32.69 -13.91 -31.34
N LYS A 533 -31.57 -14.34 -30.76
CA LYS A 533 -31.51 -15.65 -30.11
C LYS A 533 -32.45 -15.72 -28.91
N ALA A 534 -32.56 -14.65 -28.14
CA ALA A 534 -33.47 -14.59 -27.01
C ALA A 534 -34.94 -14.76 -27.41
N LEU A 535 -35.37 -14.26 -28.58
CA LEU A 535 -36.72 -14.50 -29.11
C LEU A 535 -37.05 -15.98 -29.33
N SER A 536 -36.04 -16.84 -29.48
CA SER A 536 -36.22 -18.29 -29.63
C SER A 536 -36.30 -19.05 -28.30
N LEU A 537 -36.15 -18.37 -27.16
CA LEU A 537 -36.18 -18.94 -25.83
C LEU A 537 -37.56 -18.76 -25.18
N SER A 538 -37.97 -19.70 -24.33
CA SER A 538 -39.24 -19.65 -23.60
C SER A 538 -39.32 -18.40 -22.70
N PRO A 539 -40.47 -17.70 -22.60
CA PRO A 539 -40.70 -16.55 -21.71
C PRO A 539 -40.42 -16.83 -20.21
N SER A 540 -40.26 -18.10 -19.82
CA SER A 540 -40.00 -18.52 -18.44
C SER A 540 -38.54 -18.45 -18.00
N LEU A 541 -37.62 -17.91 -18.81
CA LEU A 541 -36.20 -17.75 -18.46
C LEU A 541 -35.74 -16.32 -18.79
N VAL A 542 -35.73 -15.47 -17.76
CA VAL A 542 -35.18 -14.10 -17.83
C VAL A 542 -33.79 -14.13 -17.20
N GLY A 543 -32.77 -13.78 -17.99
CA GLY A 543 -31.40 -13.59 -17.55
C GLY A 543 -30.46 -14.75 -17.93
N PHE A 544 -29.87 -14.66 -19.11
CA PHE A 544 -28.76 -15.53 -19.50
C PHE A 544 -27.46 -14.72 -19.57
N ASN A 545 -26.52 -15.00 -18.67
CA ASN A 545 -25.11 -14.65 -18.84
C ASN A 545 -24.42 -15.86 -19.50
N PHE A 546 -24.53 -16.01 -20.82
CA PHE A 546 -23.90 -17.12 -21.54
C PHE A 546 -22.65 -16.63 -22.30
N VAL A 547 -21.54 -17.38 -22.20
CA VAL A 547 -20.30 -17.14 -22.98
C VAL A 547 -19.74 -18.39 -23.69
N SER A 548 -20.29 -19.60 -23.56
CA SER A 548 -19.68 -20.78 -24.21
C SER A 548 -20.07 -21.01 -25.68
N TRP A 549 -21.34 -20.79 -26.06
CA TRP A 549 -21.83 -21.12 -27.41
C TRP A 549 -21.55 -20.04 -28.47
N LEU A 550 -21.28 -18.80 -28.05
CA LEU A 550 -21.04 -17.66 -28.94
C LEU A 550 -19.75 -17.84 -29.76
N PHE A 551 -18.74 -18.52 -29.18
CA PHE A 551 -17.49 -18.88 -29.85
C PHE A 551 -17.60 -20.09 -30.79
N SER A 552 -18.71 -20.83 -30.75
CA SER A 552 -18.96 -21.96 -31.66
C SER A 552 -19.79 -21.55 -32.89
N ALA A 553 -20.35 -20.33 -32.88
CA ALA A 553 -21.24 -19.80 -33.92
C ALA A 553 -20.70 -18.53 -34.60
N MET A 554 -19.61 -17.95 -34.10
CA MET A 554 -18.71 -17.05 -34.83
C MET A 554 -17.68 -17.89 -35.59
#